data_AF-A0A3N5JQH9-F1
#
_entry.id   AF-A0A3N5JQH9-F1
#
_cell.length_a   1.000
_cell.length_b   1.000
_cell.length_c   1.000
_cell.angle_alpha   90.00
_cell.angle_beta   90.00
_cell.angle_gamma   90.00
#
_symmetry.space_group_name_H-M   'P 1'
#
loop_
_entity.id
_entity.type
_entity.pdbx_description
1 polymer ?
#
loop_
_entity_poly.entity_id
_entity_poly.type
_entity_poly.pdbx_seq_one_letter_code
_entity_poly.pdbx_strand_id
1 'polypeptide(L)'
;MHPQEIDIPFDPIITLIVFLIGVPALVFQSMSPDVRRIFFERRRLFAFLFGLIVFPVLSALVVSGIGIYTEINSNPSAGASAAEHAVRWIIVLSTLVVVILIVAIYFPLRYGRRQGVLRLLEREILWNLWLKGRLPEEAVEDIIDLGKNAESPQEKSMVLQTIHNLVLRTCKHRSYTGDNLETLILNLHEIVIVDSQPANLENFRMTAEILQAIAVARKEIQHVADLQRTVKAVSGLGCAALMKFEFGLEIDNVIMSFIQTLSLINYIKPLDVIKNQHIHVMTDVSEALFEIGSLAAEKQRDFITVAALDKLVTILCQTPMTKELPPHILNELSADVMGLMAHIWSEGDSQKEFVRRRMPDVQECLGLSISRILGKACFHYAENSQFATANKLAQMAKDLKLKRKPLNN
;
A
#
# COMPACT_ATOMS: atom_id res chain seq x y z
N MET A 1 57.79 -42.42 -33.02
CA MET A 1 56.41 -42.06 -32.64
C MET A 1 56.51 -40.89 -31.69
N HIS A 2 56.22 -39.67 -32.16
CA HIS A 2 56.04 -38.56 -31.23
C HIS A 2 54.77 -38.84 -30.42
N PRO A 3 54.79 -38.70 -29.09
CA PRO A 3 53.54 -38.69 -28.33
C PRO A 3 52.68 -37.58 -28.93
N GLN A 4 51.47 -37.92 -29.39
CA GLN A 4 50.48 -36.90 -29.71
C GLN A 4 50.20 -36.19 -28.39
N GLU A 5 50.66 -34.94 -28.29
CA GLU A 5 50.34 -34.08 -27.16
C GLU A 5 48.81 -33.93 -27.13
N ILE A 6 48.22 -34.26 -25.99
CA ILE A 6 46.78 -34.09 -25.75
C ILE A 6 46.54 -32.58 -25.67
N ASP A 7 46.03 -31.99 -26.74
CA ASP A 7 45.74 -30.56 -26.81
C ASP A 7 44.38 -30.27 -26.18
N ILE A 8 44.38 -30.05 -24.86
CA ILE A 8 43.20 -29.64 -24.10
C ILE A 8 43.04 -28.13 -24.26
N PRO A 9 41.86 -27.62 -24.67
CA PRO A 9 41.63 -26.18 -24.84
C PRO A 9 41.41 -25.49 -23.49
N PHE A 10 42.46 -25.38 -22.68
CA PHE A 10 42.41 -24.77 -21.35
C PHE A 10 42.02 -23.29 -21.40
N ASP A 11 42.54 -22.53 -22.37
CA ASP A 11 42.28 -21.09 -22.46
C ASP A 11 40.78 -20.76 -22.64
N PRO A 12 40.04 -21.41 -23.58
CA PRO A 12 38.59 -21.26 -23.65
C PRO A 12 37.85 -21.67 -22.37
N ILE A 13 38.23 -22.79 -21.74
CA ILE A 13 37.56 -23.27 -20.52
C ILE A 13 37.74 -22.27 -19.38
N ILE A 14 38.96 -21.81 -19.15
CA ILE A 14 39.27 -20.81 -18.11
C ILE A 14 38.53 -19.51 -18.40
N THR A 15 38.52 -19.04 -19.64
CA THR A 15 37.82 -17.82 -20.05
C THR A 15 36.30 -17.91 -19.76
N LEU A 16 35.67 -19.04 -20.09
CA LEU A 16 34.25 -19.28 -19.82
C LEU A 16 33.95 -19.33 -18.32
N ILE A 17 34.83 -19.94 -17.52
CA ILE A 17 34.70 -19.97 -16.05
C ILE A 17 34.85 -18.56 -15.45
N VAL A 18 35.82 -17.77 -15.91
CA VAL A 18 35.98 -16.37 -15.47
C VAL A 18 34.74 -15.55 -15.82
N PHE A 19 34.16 -15.77 -17.00
CA PHE A 19 32.93 -15.10 -17.42
C PHE A 19 31.72 -15.47 -16.54
N LEU A 20 31.62 -16.74 -16.12
CA LEU A 20 30.60 -17.21 -15.16
C LEU A 20 30.68 -16.48 -13.82
N ILE A 21 31.88 -16.06 -13.40
CA ILE A 21 32.08 -15.27 -12.17
C ILE A 21 31.79 -13.78 -12.42
N GLY A 22 32.20 -13.25 -13.58
CA GLY A 22 32.09 -11.83 -13.92
C GLY A 22 30.65 -11.35 -14.16
N VAL A 23 29.83 -12.13 -14.84
CA VAL A 23 28.42 -11.77 -15.16
C VAL A 23 27.60 -11.48 -13.89
N PRO A 24 27.56 -12.36 -12.88
CA PRO A 24 27.02 -12.09 -11.54
C PRO A 24 27.38 -10.72 -10.96
N ALA A 25 28.66 -10.35 -11.01
CA ALA A 25 29.16 -9.11 -10.45
C ALA A 25 28.63 -7.90 -11.25
N LEU A 26 28.58 -7.99 -12.59
CA LEU A 26 28.01 -6.94 -13.43
C LEU A 26 26.51 -6.76 -13.18
N VAL A 27 25.76 -7.85 -13.05
CA VAL A 27 24.34 -7.75 -12.71
C VAL A 27 24.17 -7.10 -11.35
N PHE A 28 24.95 -7.51 -10.35
CA PHE A 28 24.92 -6.89 -9.03
C PHE A 28 25.27 -5.41 -9.08
N GLN A 29 26.27 -5.00 -9.86
CA GLN A 29 26.64 -3.59 -10.05
C GLN A 29 25.53 -2.78 -10.73
N SER A 30 24.78 -3.39 -11.65
CA SER A 30 23.66 -2.77 -12.38
C SER A 30 22.36 -2.64 -11.57
N MET A 31 22.25 -3.32 -10.42
CA MET A 31 21.08 -3.20 -9.54
C MET A 31 21.04 -1.84 -8.85
N SER A 32 19.82 -1.34 -8.59
CA SER A 32 19.66 -0.12 -7.81
C SER A 32 20.22 -0.29 -6.38
N PRO A 33 20.68 0.80 -5.74
CA PRO A 33 21.23 0.75 -4.39
C PRO A 33 20.33 0.04 -3.37
N ASP A 34 19.02 0.26 -3.43
CA ASP A 34 18.06 -0.34 -2.49
C ASP A 34 17.97 -1.86 -2.67
N VAL A 35 17.94 -2.32 -3.92
CA VAL A 35 17.91 -3.76 -4.22
C VAL A 35 19.18 -4.42 -3.70
N ARG A 36 20.35 -3.79 -3.91
CA ARG A 36 21.62 -4.30 -3.39
C ARG A 36 21.61 -4.38 -1.86
N ARG A 37 21.08 -3.35 -1.18
CA ARG A 37 20.98 -3.31 0.28
C ARG A 37 20.20 -4.50 0.83
N ILE A 38 19.02 -4.80 0.25
CA ILE A 38 18.19 -5.95 0.65
C ILE A 38 18.96 -7.28 0.55
N PHE A 39 19.76 -7.47 -0.51
CA PHE A 39 20.58 -8.66 -0.67
C PHE A 39 21.71 -8.76 0.37
N PHE A 40 22.33 -7.63 0.72
CA PHE A 40 23.38 -7.58 1.74
C PHE A 40 22.84 -7.82 3.15
N GLU A 41 21.74 -7.16 3.53
CA GLU A 41 21.21 -7.19 4.90
C GLU A 41 20.60 -8.55 5.27
N ARG A 42 19.85 -9.19 4.36
CA ARG A 42 19.18 -10.45 4.64
C ARG A 42 20.10 -11.69 4.74
N ARG A 43 21.43 -11.54 4.65
CA ARG A 43 22.41 -12.65 4.46
C ARG A 43 22.09 -13.59 3.29
N ARG A 44 21.10 -13.24 2.47
CA ARG A 44 20.71 -13.95 1.25
C ARG A 44 21.75 -13.83 0.18
N LEU A 45 22.69 -12.90 0.32
CA LEU A 45 23.91 -12.84 -0.46
C LEU A 45 24.58 -14.21 -0.56
N PHE A 46 24.61 -15.03 0.51
CA PHE A 46 25.19 -16.37 0.41
C PHE A 46 24.35 -17.33 -0.42
N ALA A 47 23.03 -17.43 -0.19
CA ALA A 47 22.16 -18.30 -1.01
C ALA A 47 22.09 -17.84 -2.48
N PHE A 48 22.14 -16.52 -2.69
CA PHE A 48 22.21 -15.86 -3.97
C PHE A 48 23.54 -16.14 -4.66
N LEU A 49 24.69 -15.83 -4.05
CA LEU A 49 26.03 -16.13 -4.57
C LEU A 49 26.25 -17.64 -4.77
N PHE A 50 25.68 -18.48 -3.89
CA PHE A 50 25.78 -19.93 -4.01
C PHE A 50 24.99 -20.45 -5.21
N GLY A 51 23.74 -20.00 -5.39
CA GLY A 51 22.95 -20.33 -6.58
C GLY A 51 23.46 -19.70 -7.88
N LEU A 52 24.16 -18.57 -7.77
CA LEU A 52 24.58 -17.72 -8.89
C LEU A 52 25.98 -18.03 -9.41
N ILE A 53 26.93 -18.24 -8.50
CA ILE A 53 28.34 -18.42 -8.81
C ILE A 53 28.71 -19.87 -8.55
N VAL A 54 28.43 -20.38 -7.36
CA VAL A 54 28.90 -21.70 -6.94
C VAL A 54 28.26 -22.82 -7.76
N PHE A 55 26.94 -22.78 -7.98
CA PHE A 55 26.26 -23.83 -8.75
C PHE A 55 26.68 -23.88 -10.24
N PRO A 56 26.70 -22.76 -11.01
CA PRO A 56 27.14 -22.79 -12.40
C PRO A 56 28.64 -23.08 -12.56
N VAL A 57 29.48 -22.62 -11.63
CA VAL A 57 30.92 -22.95 -11.66
C VAL A 57 31.14 -24.43 -11.31
N LEU A 58 30.45 -24.98 -10.31
CA LEU A 58 30.52 -26.41 -10.00
C LEU A 58 30.02 -27.27 -11.17
N SER A 59 28.91 -26.89 -11.82
CA SER A 59 28.42 -27.63 -12.97
C SER A 59 29.40 -27.56 -14.15
N ALA A 60 30.00 -26.39 -14.40
CA ALA A 60 31.05 -26.21 -15.39
C ALA A 60 32.29 -27.08 -15.10
N LEU A 61 32.72 -27.15 -13.84
CA LEU A 61 33.84 -27.99 -13.39
C LEU A 61 33.52 -29.48 -13.54
N VAL A 62 32.29 -29.91 -13.20
CA VAL A 62 31.86 -31.30 -13.37
C VAL A 62 31.83 -31.68 -14.85
N VAL A 63 31.25 -30.84 -15.72
CA VAL A 63 31.21 -31.09 -17.18
C VAL A 63 32.62 -31.14 -17.76
N SER A 64 33.49 -30.22 -17.37
CA SER A 64 34.89 -30.18 -17.81
C SER A 64 35.67 -31.40 -17.30
N GLY A 65 35.47 -31.78 -16.03
CA GLY A 65 36.11 -32.94 -15.42
C GLY A 65 35.68 -34.26 -16.06
N ILE A 66 34.40 -34.40 -16.42
CA ILE A 66 33.90 -35.54 -17.20
C ILE A 66 34.57 -35.56 -18.58
N GLY A 67 34.64 -34.42 -19.27
CA GLY A 67 35.33 -34.31 -20.57
C GLY A 67 36.79 -34.75 -20.49
N ILE A 68 37.55 -34.21 -19.53
CA ILE A 68 38.96 -34.56 -19.31
C ILE A 68 39.11 -36.04 -18.92
N TYR A 69 38.27 -36.56 -18.04
CA TYR A 69 38.32 -37.97 -17.64
C TYR A 69 38.03 -38.91 -18.82
N THR A 70 37.02 -38.59 -19.63
CA THR A 70 36.74 -39.37 -20.85
C THR A 70 37.89 -39.34 -21.83
N GLU A 71 38.61 -38.21 -21.93
CA GLU A 71 39.77 -38.06 -22.79
C GLU A 71 40.94 -38.92 -22.31
N ILE A 72 41.27 -38.86 -21.02
CA ILE A 72 42.39 -39.61 -20.42
C ILE A 72 42.16 -41.14 -20.49
N ASN A 73 40.91 -41.59 -20.32
CA ASN A 73 40.56 -43.01 -20.33
C ASN A 73 40.18 -43.57 -21.71
N SER A 74 40.10 -42.73 -22.73
CA SER A 74 39.96 -43.19 -24.11
C SER A 74 41.29 -43.81 -24.55
N ASN A 75 41.34 -45.14 -24.70
CA ASN A 75 42.55 -45.79 -25.21
C ASN A 75 42.93 -45.21 -26.59
N PRO A 76 44.13 -44.63 -26.77
CA PRO A 76 44.58 -44.07 -28.06
C PRO A 76 44.80 -45.13 -29.15
N SER A 77 44.56 -46.42 -28.85
CA SER A 77 44.78 -47.55 -29.75
C SER A 77 43.62 -47.84 -30.71
N ALA A 78 42.52 -47.09 -30.65
CA ALA A 78 41.36 -47.31 -31.50
C ALA A 78 41.05 -46.11 -32.41
N GLY A 79 42.00 -45.69 -33.26
CA GLY A 79 41.73 -44.94 -34.50
C GLY A 79 40.79 -43.73 -34.43
N ALA A 80 40.61 -43.11 -33.27
CA ALA A 80 39.74 -41.97 -33.10
C ALA A 80 40.30 -40.83 -33.94
N SER A 81 39.60 -40.49 -35.01
CA SER A 81 40.03 -39.43 -35.91
C SER A 81 40.09 -38.11 -35.13
N ALA A 82 40.98 -37.18 -35.50
CA ALA A 82 41.06 -35.84 -34.89
C ALA A 82 39.69 -35.12 -34.87
N ALA A 83 38.77 -35.51 -35.76
CA ALA A 83 37.40 -35.04 -35.77
C ALA A 83 36.59 -35.47 -34.53
N GLU A 84 36.77 -36.69 -34.00
CA GLU A 84 36.06 -37.15 -32.80
C GLU A 84 36.48 -36.37 -31.55
N HIS A 85 37.76 -36.08 -31.43
CA HIS A 85 38.31 -35.23 -30.36
C HIS A 85 37.77 -33.80 -30.44
N ALA A 86 37.76 -33.20 -31.64
CA ALA A 86 37.19 -31.87 -31.86
C ALA A 86 35.70 -31.82 -31.51
N VAL A 87 34.92 -32.84 -31.90
CA VAL A 87 33.48 -32.91 -31.61
C VAL A 87 33.21 -32.96 -30.11
N ARG A 88 33.98 -33.72 -29.32
CA ARG A 88 33.82 -33.77 -27.85
C ARG A 88 34.04 -32.42 -27.20
N TRP A 89 35.11 -31.71 -27.56
CA TRP A 89 35.39 -30.38 -27.02
C TRP A 89 34.38 -29.33 -27.50
N ILE A 90 33.88 -29.44 -28.73
CA ILE A 90 32.76 -28.61 -29.21
C ILE A 90 31.52 -28.83 -28.34
N ILE A 91 31.18 -30.07 -27.98
CA ILE A 91 30.03 -30.36 -27.11
C ILE A 91 30.25 -29.75 -25.71
N VAL A 92 31.43 -29.93 -25.11
CA VAL A 92 31.75 -29.39 -23.78
C VAL A 92 31.68 -27.85 -23.78
N LEU A 93 32.34 -27.20 -24.74
CA LEU A 93 32.35 -25.75 -24.87
C LEU A 93 30.96 -25.19 -25.20
N SER A 94 30.20 -25.84 -26.08
CA SER A 94 28.82 -25.45 -26.38
C SER A 94 27.93 -25.55 -25.14
N THR A 95 28.08 -26.61 -24.34
CA THR A 95 27.34 -26.77 -23.07
C THR A 95 27.68 -25.64 -22.09
N LEU A 96 28.97 -25.31 -21.94
CA LEU A 96 29.42 -24.21 -21.08
C LEU A 96 28.87 -22.86 -21.54
N VAL A 97 28.90 -22.58 -22.86
CA VAL A 97 28.33 -21.36 -23.45
C VAL A 97 26.82 -21.28 -23.19
N VAL A 98 26.08 -22.39 -23.31
CA VAL A 98 24.65 -22.43 -23.01
C VAL A 98 24.39 -22.15 -21.53
N VAL A 99 25.16 -22.74 -20.60
CA VAL A 99 25.05 -22.46 -19.16
C VAL A 99 25.30 -20.98 -18.89
N ILE A 100 26.33 -20.38 -19.50
CA ILE A 100 26.63 -18.96 -19.40
C ILE A 100 25.48 -18.11 -19.91
N LEU A 101 24.94 -18.41 -21.09
CA LEU A 101 23.82 -17.68 -21.66
C LEU A 101 22.58 -17.76 -20.77
N ILE A 102 22.28 -18.94 -20.24
CA ILE A 102 21.18 -19.11 -19.28
C ILE A 102 21.41 -18.23 -18.06
N VAL A 103 22.58 -18.27 -17.43
CA VAL A 103 22.89 -17.45 -16.25
C VAL A 103 22.82 -15.95 -16.59
N ALA A 104 23.42 -15.55 -17.71
CA ALA A 104 23.49 -14.16 -18.15
C ALA A 104 22.13 -13.57 -18.54
N ILE A 105 21.18 -14.36 -19.02
CA ILE A 105 19.84 -13.89 -19.38
C ILE A 105 18.87 -14.01 -18.20
N TYR A 106 18.82 -15.20 -17.58
CA TYR A 106 17.88 -15.50 -16.52
C TYR A 106 18.08 -14.59 -15.31
N PHE A 107 19.32 -14.26 -15.00
CA PHE A 107 19.63 -13.56 -13.76
C PHE A 107 19.28 -12.07 -13.76
N PRO A 108 19.65 -11.26 -14.77
CA PRO A 108 19.13 -9.89 -14.88
C PRO A 108 17.61 -9.84 -14.92
N LEU A 109 16.97 -10.79 -15.61
CA LEU A 109 15.52 -10.85 -15.71
C LEU A 109 14.86 -11.16 -14.36
N ARG A 110 15.44 -12.07 -13.58
CA ARG A 110 14.85 -12.54 -12.32
C ARG A 110 15.23 -11.72 -11.10
N TYR A 111 16.44 -11.15 -11.05
CA TYR A 111 16.97 -10.46 -9.88
C TYR A 111 17.49 -9.06 -10.17
N GLY A 112 17.86 -8.77 -11.43
CA GLY A 112 18.33 -7.44 -11.84
C GLY A 112 17.23 -6.37 -11.84
N ARG A 113 15.95 -6.76 -11.84
CA ARG A 113 14.81 -5.85 -11.84
C ARG A 113 14.09 -5.84 -10.50
N ARG A 114 13.64 -4.66 -10.06
CA ARG A 114 12.85 -4.46 -8.83
C ARG A 114 11.63 -5.39 -8.76
N GLN A 115 10.95 -5.65 -9.89
CA GLN A 115 9.83 -6.59 -9.96
C GLN A 115 10.21 -8.02 -9.52
N GLY A 116 11.41 -8.48 -9.86
CA GLY A 116 11.91 -9.79 -9.46
C GLY A 116 12.11 -9.89 -7.95
N VAL A 117 12.67 -8.84 -7.34
CA VAL A 117 12.84 -8.72 -5.89
C VAL A 117 11.50 -8.68 -5.17
N LEU A 118 10.55 -7.87 -5.66
CA LEU A 118 9.19 -7.82 -5.11
C LEU A 118 8.50 -9.19 -5.11
N ARG A 119 8.60 -9.96 -6.19
CA ARG A 119 8.04 -11.33 -6.24
C ARG A 119 8.69 -12.28 -5.25
N LEU A 120 9.99 -12.12 -4.98
CA LEU A 120 10.70 -12.93 -3.99
C LEU A 120 10.24 -12.60 -2.57
N LEU A 121 10.15 -11.31 -2.25
CA LEU A 121 9.64 -10.82 -0.97
C LEU A 121 8.18 -11.21 -0.76
N GLU A 122 7.33 -11.05 -1.78
CA GLU A 122 5.93 -11.48 -1.76
C GLU A 122 5.82 -12.98 -1.47
N ARG A 123 6.60 -13.82 -2.16
CA ARG A 123 6.60 -15.27 -1.92
C ARG A 123 7.05 -15.62 -0.50
N GLU A 124 8.06 -14.96 0.02
CA GLU A 124 8.53 -15.15 1.40
C GLU A 124 7.46 -14.76 2.42
N ILE A 125 6.81 -13.62 2.22
CA ILE A 125 5.74 -13.14 3.10
C ILE A 125 4.58 -14.12 3.07
N LEU A 126 4.13 -14.54 1.89
CA LEU A 126 3.03 -15.50 1.75
C LEU A 126 3.38 -16.87 2.34
N TRP A 127 4.63 -17.32 2.21
CA TRP A 127 5.09 -18.56 2.83
C TRP A 127 5.09 -18.47 4.35
N ASN A 128 5.57 -17.36 4.93
CA ASN A 128 5.52 -17.12 6.37
C ASN A 128 4.09 -16.94 6.87
N LEU A 129 3.23 -16.25 6.13
CA LEU A 129 1.81 -16.11 6.45
C LEU A 129 1.14 -17.49 6.50
N TRP A 130 1.44 -18.37 5.55
CA TRP A 130 0.90 -19.73 5.53
C TRP A 130 1.40 -20.58 6.72
N LEU A 131 2.69 -20.49 7.06
CA LEU A 131 3.29 -21.28 8.15
C LEU A 131 2.95 -20.75 9.55
N LYS A 132 3.08 -19.43 9.76
CA LYS A 132 3.05 -18.77 11.07
C LYS A 132 1.81 -17.91 11.28
N GLY A 133 1.04 -17.63 10.23
CA GLY A 133 -0.15 -16.78 10.31
C GLY A 133 0.13 -15.29 10.51
N ARG A 134 1.40 -14.86 10.38
CA ARG A 134 1.84 -13.47 10.58
C ARG A 134 2.73 -13.02 9.43
N LEU A 135 2.75 -11.71 9.18
CA LEU A 135 3.65 -11.11 8.20
C LEU A 135 5.06 -10.97 8.80
N PRO A 136 6.12 -11.38 8.08
CA PRO A 136 7.49 -11.16 8.54
C PRO A 136 7.84 -9.67 8.38
N GLU A 137 8.03 -8.98 9.50
CA GLU A 137 8.27 -7.53 9.58
C GLU A 137 9.38 -7.07 8.63
N GLU A 138 10.55 -7.70 8.68
CA GLU A 138 11.69 -7.33 7.82
C GLU A 138 11.31 -7.34 6.32
N ALA A 139 10.54 -8.33 5.86
CA ALA A 139 10.24 -8.45 4.42
C ALA A 139 9.16 -7.45 3.98
N VAL A 140 8.27 -7.10 4.91
CA VAL A 140 7.31 -6.03 4.73
C VAL A 140 8.03 -4.68 4.66
N GLU A 141 8.98 -4.43 5.57
CA GLU A 141 9.82 -3.22 5.56
C GLU A 141 10.60 -3.09 4.25
N ASP A 142 11.19 -4.17 3.74
CA ASP A 142 11.89 -4.13 2.46
C ASP A 142 10.96 -3.76 1.28
N ILE A 143 9.72 -4.25 1.25
CA ILE A 143 8.75 -3.86 0.22
C ILE A 143 8.40 -2.37 0.36
N ILE A 144 8.23 -1.90 1.59
CA ILE A 144 7.93 -0.50 1.90
C ILE A 144 9.08 0.40 1.44
N ASP A 145 10.32 0.05 1.77
CA ASP A 145 11.50 0.81 1.39
C ASP A 145 11.69 0.85 -0.12
N LEU A 146 11.42 -0.25 -0.82
CA LEU A 146 11.38 -0.26 -2.29
C LEU A 146 10.31 0.69 -2.86
N GLY A 147 9.19 0.86 -2.15
CA GLY A 147 8.13 1.80 -2.51
C GLY A 147 8.51 3.27 -2.26
N LYS A 148 9.12 3.56 -1.11
CA LYS A 148 9.60 4.91 -0.76
C LYS A 148 10.68 5.38 -1.74
N ASN A 149 11.60 4.49 -2.11
CA ASN A 149 12.71 4.78 -3.02
C ASN A 149 12.37 4.56 -4.50
N ALA A 150 11.09 4.38 -4.85
CA ALA A 150 10.69 4.27 -6.24
C ALA A 150 10.76 5.62 -6.95
N GLU A 151 11.51 5.67 -8.06
CA GLU A 151 11.78 6.93 -8.79
C GLU A 151 10.67 7.27 -9.78
N SER A 152 9.96 6.26 -10.27
CA SER A 152 8.88 6.43 -11.24
C SER A 152 7.51 6.04 -10.68
N PRO A 153 6.41 6.66 -11.16
CA PRO A 153 5.06 6.27 -10.79
C PRO A 153 4.73 4.80 -11.08
N GLN A 154 5.28 4.25 -12.17
CA GLN A 154 5.08 2.86 -12.56
C GLN A 154 5.73 1.89 -11.56
N GLU A 155 6.90 2.24 -11.02
CA GLU A 155 7.56 1.45 -9.98
C GLU A 155 6.76 1.45 -8.67
N LYS A 156 6.23 2.61 -8.27
CA LYS A 156 5.32 2.71 -7.13
C LYS A 156 4.07 1.86 -7.33
N SER A 157 3.46 1.91 -8.52
CA SER A 157 2.30 1.09 -8.85
C SER A 157 2.60 -0.41 -8.72
N MET A 158 3.77 -0.88 -9.15
CA MET A 158 4.18 -2.28 -8.95
C MET A 158 4.28 -2.65 -7.46
N VAL A 159 4.85 -1.77 -6.62
CA VAL A 159 4.94 -1.99 -5.18
C VAL A 159 3.55 -2.02 -4.54
N LEU A 160 2.70 -1.05 -4.86
CA LEU A 160 1.32 -0.98 -4.38
C LEU A 160 0.51 -2.21 -4.81
N GLN A 161 0.71 -2.71 -6.04
CA GLN A 161 0.06 -3.94 -6.50
C GLN A 161 0.49 -5.15 -5.67
N THR A 162 1.78 -5.26 -5.34
CA THR A 162 2.28 -6.30 -4.43
C THR A 162 1.65 -6.15 -3.04
N ILE A 163 1.59 -4.94 -2.48
CA ILE A 163 0.94 -4.69 -1.18
C ILE A 163 -0.54 -5.07 -1.23
N HIS A 164 -1.25 -4.73 -2.31
CA HIS A 164 -2.66 -5.09 -2.49
C HIS A 164 -2.86 -6.61 -2.47
N ASN A 165 -2.03 -7.37 -3.19
CA ASN A 165 -2.07 -8.83 -3.16
C ASN A 165 -1.82 -9.37 -1.75
N LEU A 166 -0.84 -8.82 -1.02
CA LEU A 166 -0.52 -9.22 0.35
C LEU A 166 -1.68 -8.95 1.29
N VAL A 167 -2.32 -7.78 1.20
CA VAL A 167 -3.50 -7.42 1.99
C VAL A 167 -4.65 -8.37 1.70
N LEU A 168 -4.99 -8.60 0.43
CA LEU A 168 -6.06 -9.54 0.06
C LEU A 168 -5.82 -10.96 0.58
N ARG A 169 -4.57 -11.44 0.58
CA ARG A 169 -4.21 -12.77 1.08
C ARG A 169 -4.24 -12.82 2.60
N THR A 170 -3.76 -11.77 3.27
CA THR A 170 -3.74 -11.67 4.74
C THR A 170 -5.14 -11.59 5.29
N CYS A 171 -5.99 -10.71 4.74
CA CYS A 171 -7.38 -10.56 5.15
C CYS A 171 -8.23 -11.82 4.96
N LYS A 172 -7.86 -12.71 4.02
CA LYS A 172 -8.54 -14.00 3.80
C LYS A 172 -7.96 -15.13 4.66
N HIS A 173 -6.86 -14.88 5.37
CA HIS A 173 -6.19 -15.90 6.16
C HIS A 173 -6.91 -16.08 7.52
N ARG A 174 -7.14 -17.34 7.91
CA ARG A 174 -7.88 -17.69 9.14
C ARG A 174 -7.29 -17.16 10.45
N SER A 175 -6.01 -16.78 10.45
CA SER A 175 -5.33 -16.25 11.64
C SER A 175 -5.27 -14.72 11.67
N TYR A 176 -5.90 -14.05 10.70
CA TYR A 176 -5.92 -12.59 10.69
C TYR A 176 -6.87 -12.08 11.75
N THR A 177 -6.31 -11.34 12.71
CA THR A 177 -7.00 -10.84 13.91
C THR A 177 -7.27 -9.35 13.87
N GLY A 178 -6.80 -8.61 12.85
CA GLY A 178 -7.04 -7.16 12.70
C GLY A 178 -5.94 -6.24 13.21
N ASP A 179 -4.74 -6.77 13.40
CA ASP A 179 -3.56 -6.06 13.94
C ASP A 179 -2.27 -6.42 13.19
N ASN A 180 -2.36 -7.15 12.08
CA ASN A 180 -1.19 -7.65 11.35
C ASN A 180 -0.75 -6.72 10.21
N LEU A 181 -1.55 -5.72 9.84
CA LEU A 181 -1.32 -4.84 8.70
C LEU A 181 -0.81 -3.44 9.08
N GLU A 182 -0.61 -3.17 10.37
CA GLU A 182 -0.16 -1.87 10.89
C GLU A 182 0.98 -1.24 10.08
N THR A 183 2.10 -1.94 9.95
CA THR A 183 3.29 -1.41 9.28
C THR A 183 3.01 -1.08 7.82
N LEU A 184 2.21 -1.89 7.13
CA LEU A 184 1.81 -1.62 5.74
C LEU A 184 0.95 -0.36 5.66
N ILE A 185 -0.09 -0.26 6.50
CA ILE A 185 -1.07 0.83 6.46
C ILE A 185 -0.38 2.17 6.75
N LEU A 186 0.45 2.24 7.79
CA LEU A 186 1.15 3.47 8.19
C LEU A 186 2.06 4.01 7.08
N ASN A 187 2.67 3.11 6.30
CA ASN A 187 3.64 3.48 5.28
C ASN A 187 3.03 3.72 3.89
N LEU A 188 1.74 3.45 3.67
CA LEU A 188 1.07 3.74 2.40
C LEU A 188 1.16 5.23 2.04
N HIS A 189 1.02 6.11 3.02
CA HIS A 189 1.15 7.55 2.83
C HIS A 189 2.54 7.93 2.29
N GLU A 190 3.60 7.39 2.89
CA GLU A 190 4.99 7.69 2.49
C GLU A 190 5.36 7.10 1.12
N ILE A 191 4.73 6.01 0.70
CA ILE A 191 4.95 5.45 -0.65
C ILE A 191 4.28 6.33 -1.71
N VAL A 192 3.04 6.77 -1.45
CA VAL A 192 2.25 7.52 -2.44
C VAL A 192 2.70 8.99 -2.50
N ILE A 193 2.94 9.61 -1.35
CA ILE A 193 3.25 11.03 -1.21
C ILE A 193 4.73 11.17 -0.92
N VAL A 194 5.47 11.50 -1.97
CA VAL A 194 6.88 11.89 -1.88
C VAL A 194 6.98 13.31 -2.41
N ASP A 195 7.39 14.24 -1.56
CA ASP A 195 7.33 15.67 -1.90
C ASP A 195 8.20 16.08 -3.10
N SER A 196 9.21 15.29 -3.43
CA SER A 196 10.09 15.52 -4.59
C SER A 196 9.50 15.03 -5.93
N GLN A 197 8.36 14.34 -5.93
CA GLN A 197 7.77 13.76 -7.14
C GLN A 197 6.34 14.25 -7.38
N PRO A 198 5.90 14.37 -8.65
CA PRO A 198 4.52 14.69 -8.96
C PRO A 198 3.61 13.57 -8.46
N ALA A 199 2.48 13.96 -7.85
CA ALA A 199 1.46 13.03 -7.41
C ALA A 199 0.89 12.25 -8.61
N ASN A 200 0.62 10.96 -8.43
CA ASN A 200 0.09 10.11 -9.48
C ASN A 200 -1.27 9.54 -9.08
N LEU A 201 -2.29 9.82 -9.89
CA LEU A 201 -3.68 9.47 -9.59
C LEU A 201 -3.90 7.96 -9.46
N GLU A 202 -3.24 7.16 -10.30
CA GLU A 202 -3.36 5.69 -10.29
C GLU A 202 -2.86 5.10 -8.98
N ASN A 203 -1.76 5.66 -8.43
CA ASN A 203 -1.23 5.23 -7.14
C ASN A 203 -2.20 5.56 -5.98
N PHE A 204 -2.87 6.71 -6.02
CA PHE A 204 -3.92 7.03 -5.05
C PHE A 204 -5.12 6.07 -5.18
N ARG A 205 -5.56 5.77 -6.41
CA ARG A 205 -6.64 4.80 -6.67
C ARG A 205 -6.31 3.43 -6.10
N MET A 206 -5.12 2.91 -6.39
CA MET A 206 -4.69 1.60 -5.90
C MET A 206 -4.59 1.58 -4.37
N THR A 207 -4.20 2.69 -3.76
CA THR A 207 -4.16 2.82 -2.30
C THR A 207 -5.55 2.84 -1.69
N ALA A 208 -6.52 3.49 -2.34
CA ALA A 208 -7.93 3.41 -1.95
C ALA A 208 -8.45 1.97 -2.01
N GLU A 209 -8.11 1.21 -3.06
CA GLU A 209 -8.47 -0.21 -3.19
C GLU A 209 -7.88 -1.07 -2.07
N ILE A 210 -6.60 -0.84 -1.71
CA ILE A 210 -5.93 -1.52 -0.59
C ILE A 210 -6.69 -1.28 0.72
N LEU A 211 -6.95 -0.01 1.06
CA LEU A 211 -7.62 0.37 2.30
C LEU A 211 -9.08 -0.13 2.33
N GLN A 212 -9.75 -0.12 1.19
CA GLN A 212 -11.09 -0.69 1.04
C GLN A 212 -11.10 -2.21 1.26
N ALA A 213 -10.10 -2.94 0.78
CA ALA A 213 -9.98 -4.37 1.01
C ALA A 213 -9.86 -4.71 2.50
N ILE A 214 -9.12 -3.90 3.27
CA ILE A 214 -9.00 -4.02 4.73
C ILE A 214 -10.36 -3.77 5.39
N ALA A 215 -11.05 -2.70 5.00
CA ALA A 215 -12.38 -2.36 5.51
C ALA A 215 -13.43 -3.45 5.19
N VAL A 216 -13.33 -4.15 4.05
CA VAL A 216 -14.26 -5.22 3.67
C VAL A 216 -13.99 -6.54 4.40
N ALA A 217 -12.75 -6.80 4.81
CA ALA A 217 -12.36 -8.01 5.55
C ALA A 217 -13.02 -8.15 6.94
N ARG A 218 -13.75 -7.11 7.37
CA ARG A 218 -14.43 -6.88 8.66
C ARG A 218 -15.24 -8.01 9.31
N LYS A 219 -15.63 -9.08 8.61
CA LYS A 219 -16.73 -9.94 9.10
C LYS A 219 -16.40 -10.76 10.37
N GLU A 220 -15.13 -10.91 10.75
CA GLU A 220 -14.69 -11.85 11.79
C GLU A 220 -13.50 -11.34 12.64
N ILE A 221 -13.28 -10.02 12.69
CA ILE A 221 -12.03 -9.44 13.24
C ILE A 221 -12.14 -9.21 14.76
N GLN A 222 -11.15 -9.70 15.52
CA GLN A 222 -11.07 -9.58 17.00
C GLN A 222 -10.50 -8.22 17.48
N HIS A 223 -9.67 -7.57 16.65
CA HIS A 223 -9.00 -6.30 16.97
C HIS A 223 -9.32 -5.21 15.94
N VAL A 224 -9.52 -3.98 16.39
CA VAL A 224 -9.83 -2.83 15.50
C VAL A 224 -8.61 -2.04 15.06
N ALA A 225 -7.41 -2.49 15.39
CA ALA A 225 -6.19 -1.71 15.29
C ALA A 225 -5.86 -1.35 13.82
N ASP A 226 -6.00 -2.31 12.91
CA ASP A 226 -5.83 -2.08 11.47
C ASP A 226 -6.93 -1.18 10.91
N LEU A 227 -8.15 -1.25 11.45
CA LEU A 227 -9.25 -0.36 11.04
C LEU A 227 -9.01 1.08 11.47
N GLN A 228 -8.59 1.34 12.70
CA GLN A 228 -8.22 2.69 13.17
C GLN A 228 -7.12 3.31 12.32
N ARG A 229 -6.09 2.52 12.01
CA ARG A 229 -5.00 2.97 11.12
C ARG A 229 -5.50 3.20 9.70
N THR A 230 -6.41 2.35 9.21
CA THR A 230 -7.05 2.53 7.91
C THR A 230 -7.82 3.86 7.86
N VAL A 231 -8.59 4.19 8.89
CA VAL A 231 -9.31 5.48 8.97
C VAL A 231 -8.35 6.66 8.88
N LYS A 232 -7.28 6.66 9.68
CA LYS A 232 -6.26 7.72 9.65
C LYS A 232 -5.56 7.83 8.30
N ALA A 233 -5.19 6.69 7.70
CA ALA A 233 -4.57 6.65 6.38
C ALA A 233 -5.53 7.18 5.31
N VAL A 234 -6.81 6.80 5.35
CA VAL A 234 -7.84 7.28 4.42
C VAL A 234 -8.04 8.79 4.56
N SER A 235 -8.08 9.33 5.79
CA SER A 235 -8.19 10.78 6.00
C SER A 235 -7.00 11.53 5.41
N GLY A 236 -5.78 11.12 5.79
CA GLY A 236 -4.54 11.76 5.34
C GLY A 236 -4.37 11.71 3.83
N LEU A 237 -4.61 10.55 3.21
CA LEU A 237 -4.54 10.39 1.76
C LEU A 237 -5.67 11.14 1.02
N GLY A 238 -6.89 11.15 1.56
CA GLY A 238 -8.00 11.92 1.00
C GLY A 238 -7.72 13.42 0.99
N CYS A 239 -7.20 13.94 2.11
CA CYS A 239 -6.79 15.34 2.23
C CYS A 239 -5.61 15.67 1.31
N ALA A 240 -4.59 14.81 1.26
CA ALA A 240 -3.45 15.00 0.36
C ALA A 240 -3.86 14.97 -1.11
N ALA A 241 -4.81 14.12 -1.49
CA ALA A 241 -5.37 14.06 -2.83
C ALA A 241 -6.06 15.39 -3.20
N LEU A 242 -6.86 15.96 -2.29
CA LEU A 242 -7.49 17.28 -2.46
C LEU A 242 -6.47 18.44 -2.57
N MET A 243 -5.31 18.33 -1.92
CA MET A 243 -4.27 19.35 -1.97
C MET A 243 -3.39 19.27 -3.21
N LYS A 244 -3.08 18.06 -3.69
CA LYS A 244 -2.10 17.84 -4.76
C LYS A 244 -2.71 17.85 -6.17
N PHE A 245 -4.01 17.62 -6.32
CA PHE A 245 -4.67 17.54 -7.63
C PHE A 245 -5.66 18.67 -7.88
N GLU A 246 -5.68 19.16 -9.11
CA GLU A 246 -6.64 20.16 -9.60
C GLU A 246 -8.04 19.56 -9.85
N PHE A 247 -8.99 20.41 -10.24
CA PHE A 247 -10.38 20.02 -10.50
C PHE A 247 -10.52 18.96 -11.59
N GLY A 248 -11.24 17.87 -11.31
CA GLY A 248 -11.43 16.78 -12.27
C GLY A 248 -12.31 15.63 -11.74
N LEU A 249 -13.04 15.00 -12.65
CA LEU A 249 -13.92 13.87 -12.34
C LEU A 249 -13.15 12.65 -11.81
N GLU A 250 -11.94 12.41 -12.33
CA GLU A 250 -11.16 11.23 -11.96
C GLU A 250 -10.64 11.31 -10.52
N ILE A 251 -10.22 12.49 -10.06
CA ILE A 251 -9.82 12.69 -8.67
C ILE A 251 -11.02 12.61 -7.73
N ASP A 252 -12.18 13.14 -8.13
CA ASP A 252 -13.40 13.05 -7.34
C ASP A 252 -13.81 11.58 -7.14
N ASN A 253 -13.64 10.72 -8.15
CA ASN A 253 -13.87 9.28 -8.01
C ASN A 253 -12.95 8.63 -6.97
N VAL A 254 -11.67 9.00 -6.96
CA VAL A 254 -10.71 8.49 -5.97
C VAL A 254 -11.06 8.95 -4.55
N ILE A 255 -11.40 10.23 -4.38
CA ILE A 255 -11.83 10.76 -3.07
C ILE A 255 -13.15 10.11 -2.63
N MET A 256 -14.06 9.84 -3.57
CA MET A 256 -15.26 9.08 -3.27
C MET A 256 -14.96 7.66 -2.81
N SER A 257 -13.94 6.98 -3.36
CA SER A 257 -13.50 5.67 -2.86
C SER A 257 -12.99 5.75 -1.42
N PHE A 258 -12.30 6.83 -1.04
CA PHE A 258 -11.91 7.08 0.36
C PHE A 258 -13.14 7.29 1.27
N ILE A 259 -14.09 8.15 0.88
CA ILE A 259 -15.34 8.38 1.63
C ILE A 259 -16.16 7.08 1.75
N GLN A 260 -16.24 6.28 0.68
CA GLN A 260 -16.91 4.98 0.71
C GLN A 260 -16.22 4.00 1.64
N THR A 261 -14.89 4.00 1.69
CA THR A 261 -14.10 3.17 2.62
C THR A 261 -14.42 3.52 4.07
N LEU A 262 -14.44 4.81 4.43
CA LEU A 262 -14.86 5.28 5.76
C LEU A 262 -16.30 4.86 6.09
N SER A 263 -17.21 4.98 5.13
CA SER A 263 -18.60 4.54 5.29
C SER A 263 -18.70 3.03 5.53
N LEU A 264 -17.87 2.20 4.86
CA LEU A 264 -17.84 0.75 5.06
C LEU A 264 -17.36 0.37 6.46
N ILE A 265 -16.40 1.12 7.01
CA ILE A 265 -15.91 0.95 8.39
C ILE A 265 -17.02 1.30 9.38
N ASN A 266 -17.83 2.33 9.12
CA ASN A 266 -18.93 2.68 10.03
C ASN A 266 -20.01 1.60 10.17
N TYR A 267 -20.25 0.80 9.13
CA TYR A 267 -21.24 -0.30 9.18
C TYR A 267 -20.76 -1.54 9.98
N ILE A 268 -19.71 -1.40 10.79
CA ILE A 268 -19.36 -2.40 11.80
C ILE A 268 -20.55 -2.46 12.77
N LYS A 269 -21.33 -3.55 12.66
CA LYS A 269 -22.25 -3.91 13.75
C LYS A 269 -21.42 -3.92 15.03
N PRO A 270 -21.90 -3.38 16.15
CA PRO A 270 -21.37 -3.67 17.47
C PRO A 270 -21.64 -5.14 17.80
N LEU A 271 -21.08 -6.04 17.01
CA LEU A 271 -20.89 -7.43 17.34
C LEU A 271 -19.60 -7.42 18.15
N ASP A 272 -19.82 -7.64 19.44
CA ASP A 272 -18.84 -7.73 20.50
C ASP A 272 -18.54 -6.41 21.25
N VAL A 273 -19.33 -6.28 22.31
CA VAL A 273 -19.21 -5.53 23.57
C VAL A 273 -17.83 -5.71 24.25
N ILE A 274 -16.81 -6.18 23.53
CA ILE A 274 -15.49 -6.46 24.08
C ILE A 274 -14.71 -5.12 24.12
N LYS A 275 -14.91 -4.39 25.22
CA LYS A 275 -14.01 -3.39 25.79
C LYS A 275 -13.85 -2.04 25.08
N ASN A 276 -14.90 -1.24 24.90
CA ASN A 276 -14.81 0.20 24.54
C ASN A 276 -14.00 0.61 23.27
N GLN A 277 -13.31 -0.30 22.58
CA GLN A 277 -12.40 0.01 21.47
C GLN A 277 -13.15 0.36 20.18
N HIS A 278 -14.30 -0.25 19.92
CA HIS A 278 -15.14 0.04 18.75
C HIS A 278 -15.70 1.47 18.74
N ILE A 279 -15.88 2.04 19.93
CA ILE A 279 -16.45 3.37 20.10
C ILE A 279 -15.52 4.45 19.51
N HIS A 280 -14.21 4.27 19.69
CA HIS A 280 -13.20 5.19 19.16
C HIS A 280 -13.09 5.15 17.62
N VAL A 281 -13.39 4.01 16.99
CA VAL A 281 -13.35 3.91 15.52
C VAL A 281 -14.43 4.79 14.88
N MET A 282 -15.62 4.89 15.50
CA MET A 282 -16.71 5.69 14.94
C MET A 282 -16.39 7.19 14.98
N THR A 283 -15.78 7.67 16.07
CA THR A 283 -15.32 9.06 16.20
C THR A 283 -14.17 9.34 15.26
N ASP A 284 -13.22 8.42 15.11
CA ASP A 284 -12.15 8.54 14.12
C ASP A 284 -12.73 8.65 12.70
N VAL A 285 -13.78 7.89 12.38
CA VAL A 285 -14.46 7.94 11.07
C VAL A 285 -15.19 9.27 10.86
N SER A 286 -15.85 9.80 11.90
CA SER A 286 -16.55 11.08 11.78
C SER A 286 -15.58 12.23 11.59
N GLU A 287 -14.49 12.24 12.37
CA GLU A 287 -13.40 13.21 12.23
C GLU A 287 -12.79 13.13 10.82
N ALA A 288 -12.47 11.93 10.32
CA ALA A 288 -11.92 11.73 8.98
C ALA A 288 -12.85 12.24 7.86
N LEU A 289 -14.17 11.99 7.98
CA LEU A 289 -15.15 12.51 7.03
C LEU A 289 -15.27 14.04 7.10
N PHE A 290 -15.19 14.60 8.31
CA PHE A 290 -15.18 16.04 8.53
C PHE A 290 -13.94 16.71 7.95
N GLU A 291 -12.75 16.14 8.14
CA GLU A 291 -11.49 16.65 7.58
C GLU A 291 -11.52 16.67 6.04
N ILE A 292 -11.87 15.54 5.42
CA ILE A 292 -12.00 15.46 3.95
C ILE A 292 -13.06 16.45 3.45
N GLY A 293 -14.23 16.47 4.11
CA GLY A 293 -15.35 17.31 3.69
C GLY A 293 -15.09 18.81 3.85
N SER A 294 -14.48 19.23 4.95
CA SER A 294 -14.18 20.65 5.20
C SER A 294 -13.11 21.18 4.24
N LEU A 295 -12.05 20.40 4.00
CA LEU A 295 -11.05 20.74 3.00
C LEU A 295 -11.64 20.76 1.58
N ALA A 296 -12.54 19.81 1.26
CA ALA A 296 -13.26 19.81 0.00
C ALA A 296 -14.11 21.09 -0.17
N ALA A 297 -14.77 21.57 0.88
CA ALA A 297 -15.54 22.82 0.87
C ALA A 297 -14.63 24.01 0.56
N GLU A 298 -13.47 24.12 1.23
CA GLU A 298 -12.49 25.18 0.99
C GLU A 298 -11.93 25.16 -0.44
N LYS A 299 -11.85 23.97 -1.05
CA LYS A 299 -11.45 23.78 -2.45
C LYS A 299 -12.63 23.86 -3.44
N GLN A 300 -13.81 24.29 -2.99
CA GLN A 300 -15.03 24.42 -3.78
C GLN A 300 -15.45 23.11 -4.49
N ARG A 301 -15.21 21.97 -3.83
CA ARG A 301 -15.59 20.62 -4.27
C ARG A 301 -16.92 20.23 -3.67
N ASP A 302 -17.99 20.88 -4.12
CA ASP A 302 -19.33 20.74 -3.55
C ASP A 302 -19.80 19.27 -3.50
N PHE A 303 -19.56 18.50 -4.57
CA PHE A 303 -19.96 17.09 -4.64
C PHE A 303 -19.33 16.22 -3.54
N ILE A 304 -18.02 16.35 -3.33
CA ILE A 304 -17.28 15.62 -2.28
C ILE A 304 -17.73 16.07 -0.89
N THR A 305 -17.91 17.38 -0.71
CA THR A 305 -18.37 17.98 0.55
C THR A 305 -19.75 17.46 0.96
N VAL A 306 -20.69 17.44 0.01
CA VAL A 306 -22.05 16.93 0.22
C VAL A 306 -22.02 15.42 0.48
N ALA A 307 -21.22 14.65 -0.26
CA ALA A 307 -21.08 13.22 -0.03
C ALA A 307 -20.55 12.90 1.38
N ALA A 308 -19.55 13.64 1.86
CA ALA A 308 -19.03 13.50 3.22
C ALA A 308 -20.09 13.84 4.27
N LEU A 309 -20.84 14.93 4.09
CA LEU A 309 -21.95 15.30 4.98
C LEU A 309 -23.04 14.23 5.00
N ASP A 310 -23.46 13.72 3.84
CA ASP A 310 -24.49 12.68 3.79
C ASP A 310 -24.04 11.41 4.49
N LYS A 311 -22.75 11.04 4.42
CA LYS A 311 -22.22 9.96 5.24
C LYS A 311 -22.28 10.30 6.71
N LEU A 312 -21.77 11.44 7.15
CA LEU A 312 -21.83 11.86 8.57
C LEU A 312 -23.25 11.86 9.14
N VAL A 313 -24.22 12.41 8.39
CA VAL A 313 -25.65 12.39 8.78
C VAL A 313 -26.18 10.97 8.84
N THR A 314 -25.81 10.11 7.89
CA THR A 314 -26.18 8.69 7.91
C THR A 314 -25.63 7.98 9.15
N ILE A 315 -24.37 8.23 9.52
CA ILE A 315 -23.77 7.72 10.76
C ILE A 315 -24.62 8.21 11.93
N LEU A 316 -24.79 9.52 12.07
CA LEU A 316 -25.53 10.15 13.16
C LEU A 316 -26.96 9.65 13.31
N CYS A 317 -27.67 9.40 12.23
CA CYS A 317 -29.07 8.93 12.28
C CYS A 317 -29.19 7.42 12.49
N GLN A 318 -28.16 6.64 12.17
CA GLN A 318 -28.13 5.19 12.43
C GLN A 318 -27.64 4.87 13.85
N THR A 319 -26.79 5.72 14.45
CA THR A 319 -26.30 5.59 15.83
C THR A 319 -27.40 5.51 16.91
N PRO A 320 -28.51 6.30 16.88
CA PRO A 320 -29.60 6.23 17.87
C PRO A 320 -30.32 4.89 17.96
N MET A 321 -30.20 4.02 16.95
CA MET A 321 -30.74 2.65 17.01
C MET A 321 -29.99 1.77 18.01
N THR A 322 -28.82 2.22 18.50
CA THR A 322 -28.07 1.59 19.58
C THR A 322 -28.22 2.42 20.86
N LYS A 323 -29.14 2.04 21.75
CA LYS A 323 -29.49 2.73 23.01
C LYS A 323 -28.36 2.87 24.05
N GLU A 324 -27.11 2.61 23.68
CA GLU A 324 -25.98 2.38 24.59
C GLU A 324 -24.77 3.28 24.33
N LEU A 325 -24.84 4.26 23.42
CA LEU A 325 -23.68 5.09 23.15
C LEU A 325 -23.37 6.09 24.28
N PRO A 326 -22.09 6.23 24.66
CA PRO A 326 -21.68 7.25 25.60
C PRO A 326 -21.98 8.69 25.09
N PRO A 327 -22.41 9.61 25.97
CA PRO A 327 -22.76 10.98 25.56
C PRO A 327 -21.64 11.78 24.89
N HIS A 328 -20.36 11.50 25.21
CA HIS A 328 -19.23 12.23 24.63
C HIS A 328 -19.09 11.94 23.12
N ILE A 329 -19.33 10.70 22.71
CA ILE A 329 -19.27 10.27 21.31
C ILE A 329 -20.36 10.90 20.47
N LEU A 330 -21.58 10.95 21.02
CA LEU A 330 -22.68 11.63 20.35
C LEU A 330 -22.39 13.13 20.21
N ASN A 331 -21.75 13.75 21.21
CA ASN A 331 -21.35 15.15 21.13
C ASN A 331 -20.30 15.37 20.02
N GLU A 332 -19.27 14.52 19.92
CA GLU A 332 -18.23 14.58 18.88
C GLU A 332 -18.85 14.43 17.48
N LEU A 333 -19.62 13.37 17.25
CA LEU A 333 -20.31 13.14 15.97
C LEU A 333 -21.26 14.30 15.61
N SER A 334 -21.97 14.84 16.59
CA SER A 334 -22.84 16.01 16.37
C SER A 334 -22.02 17.27 16.05
N ALA A 335 -20.84 17.42 16.64
CA ALA A 335 -19.94 18.53 16.37
C ALA A 335 -19.41 18.45 14.94
N ASP A 336 -18.97 17.26 14.49
CA ASP A 336 -18.48 17.03 13.13
C ASP A 336 -19.54 17.31 12.06
N VAL A 337 -20.76 16.83 12.26
CA VAL A 337 -21.90 17.13 11.36
C VAL A 337 -22.15 18.63 11.29
N MET A 338 -22.22 19.31 12.44
CA MET A 338 -22.48 20.75 12.48
C MET A 338 -21.32 21.57 11.92
N GLY A 339 -20.08 21.14 12.19
CA GLY A 339 -18.86 21.74 11.68
C GLY A 339 -18.88 21.72 10.17
N LEU A 340 -19.13 20.56 9.55
CA LEU A 340 -19.18 20.45 8.10
C LEU A 340 -20.36 21.25 7.51
N MET A 341 -21.53 21.24 8.15
CA MET A 341 -22.65 22.11 7.74
C MET A 341 -22.28 23.60 7.79
N ALA A 342 -21.46 24.01 8.77
CA ALA A 342 -20.99 25.40 8.87
C ALA A 342 -19.97 25.75 7.79
N HIS A 343 -19.11 24.81 7.40
CA HIS A 343 -18.21 24.96 6.24
C HIS A 343 -19.01 25.12 4.94
N ILE A 344 -20.05 24.30 4.72
CA ILE A 344 -20.94 24.47 3.57
C ILE A 344 -21.69 25.82 3.65
N TRP A 345 -22.17 26.22 4.83
CA TRP A 345 -22.89 27.47 5.04
C TRP A 345 -22.07 28.71 4.68
N SER A 346 -20.74 28.67 4.85
CA SER A 346 -19.87 29.83 4.61
C SER A 346 -19.66 30.16 3.13
N GLU A 347 -19.91 29.23 2.21
CA GLU A 347 -19.52 29.39 0.79
C GLU A 347 -20.50 30.23 -0.04
N GLY A 348 -21.80 30.22 0.27
CA GLY A 348 -22.78 30.94 -0.54
C GLY A 348 -24.24 30.70 -0.18
N ASP A 349 -25.15 31.48 -0.77
CA ASP A 349 -26.57 31.44 -0.42
C ASP A 349 -27.28 30.15 -0.85
N SER A 350 -26.88 29.54 -1.97
CA SER A 350 -27.36 28.22 -2.40
C SER A 350 -26.94 27.12 -1.42
N GLN A 351 -25.69 27.15 -0.96
CA GLN A 351 -25.18 26.22 0.05
C GLN A 351 -25.89 26.42 1.41
N LYS A 352 -26.16 27.67 1.81
CA LYS A 352 -26.99 27.95 3.00
C LYS A 352 -28.38 27.34 2.88
N GLU A 353 -29.00 27.42 1.70
CA GLU A 353 -30.32 26.84 1.47
C GLU A 353 -30.29 25.30 1.54
N PHE A 354 -29.25 24.68 0.98
CA PHE A 354 -29.02 23.24 1.12
C PHE A 354 -28.92 22.82 2.61
N VAL A 355 -28.09 23.52 3.39
CA VAL A 355 -27.95 23.26 4.84
C VAL A 355 -29.27 23.46 5.59
N ARG A 356 -30.06 24.49 5.25
CA ARG A 356 -31.39 24.71 5.86
C ARG A 356 -32.33 23.54 5.64
N ARG A 357 -32.33 22.94 4.44
CA ARG A 357 -33.17 21.79 4.11
C ARG A 357 -32.74 20.52 4.84
N ARG A 358 -31.46 20.38 5.13
CA ARG A 358 -30.88 19.20 5.81
C ARG A 358 -30.94 19.29 7.35
N MET A 359 -31.01 20.50 7.89
CA MET A 359 -31.03 20.75 9.35
C MET A 359 -32.17 20.03 10.11
N PRO A 360 -33.42 19.94 9.59
CA PRO A 360 -34.49 19.20 10.26
C PRO A 360 -34.15 17.72 10.51
N ASP A 361 -33.53 17.05 9.53
CA ASP A 361 -33.14 15.64 9.65
C ASP A 361 -32.16 15.44 10.81
N VAL A 362 -31.16 16.32 10.91
CA VAL A 362 -30.17 16.28 11.99
C VAL A 362 -30.81 16.59 13.35
N GLN A 363 -31.75 17.52 13.38
CA GLN A 363 -32.50 17.87 14.60
C GLN A 363 -33.35 16.68 15.08
N GLU A 364 -34.02 15.98 14.17
CA GLU A 364 -34.80 14.78 14.46
C GLU A 364 -33.93 13.67 15.04
N CYS A 365 -32.77 13.40 14.42
CA CYS A 365 -31.85 12.35 14.88
C CYS A 365 -31.25 12.63 16.27
N LEU A 366 -31.01 13.91 16.60
CA LEU A 366 -30.42 14.29 17.89
C LEU A 366 -31.45 14.53 19.01
N GLY A 367 -32.71 14.83 18.69
CA GLY A 367 -33.73 15.20 19.68
C GLY A 367 -33.40 16.47 20.48
N LEU A 368 -32.48 17.30 19.99
CA LEU A 368 -32.03 18.53 20.64
C LEU A 368 -32.37 19.76 19.79
N SER A 369 -32.53 20.92 20.42
CA SER A 369 -32.74 22.17 19.66
C SER A 369 -31.48 22.58 18.91
N ILE A 370 -31.63 23.08 17.67
CA ILE A 370 -30.52 23.55 16.82
C ILE A 370 -29.60 24.51 17.58
N SER A 371 -30.15 25.46 18.35
CA SER A 371 -29.34 26.42 19.11
C SER A 371 -28.46 25.76 20.17
N ARG A 372 -28.92 24.67 20.79
CA ARG A 372 -28.14 23.94 21.79
C ARG A 372 -27.04 23.10 21.12
N ILE A 373 -27.37 22.47 20.00
CA ILE A 373 -26.41 21.67 19.21
C ILE A 373 -25.28 22.57 18.69
N LEU A 374 -25.61 23.70 18.06
CA LEU A 374 -24.61 24.66 17.55
C LEU A 374 -23.74 25.24 18.66
N GLY A 375 -24.33 25.53 19.83
CA GLY A 375 -23.57 26.03 20.99
C GLY A 375 -22.55 25.00 21.48
N LYS A 376 -22.94 23.73 21.57
CA LYS A 376 -22.03 22.63 21.95
C LYS A 376 -20.92 22.42 20.91
N ALA A 377 -21.26 22.38 19.63
CA ALA A 377 -20.28 22.20 18.55
C ALA A 377 -19.27 23.37 18.52
N CYS A 378 -19.75 24.61 18.67
CA CYS A 378 -18.89 25.80 18.73
C CYS A 378 -17.91 25.72 19.91
N PHE A 379 -18.39 25.33 21.09
CA PHE A 379 -17.56 25.15 22.27
C PHE A 379 -16.51 24.04 22.07
N HIS A 380 -16.92 22.88 21.54
CA HIS A 380 -16.03 21.75 21.24
C HIS A 380 -14.85 22.16 20.35
N TYR A 381 -15.12 22.84 19.22
CA TYR A 381 -14.05 23.29 18.33
C TYR A 381 -13.20 24.41 18.91
N ALA A 382 -13.77 25.28 19.75
CA ALA A 382 -13.00 26.30 20.45
C ALA A 382 -12.04 25.70 21.48
N GLU A 383 -12.48 24.68 22.25
CA GLU A 383 -11.61 23.96 23.19
C GLU A 383 -10.47 23.22 22.48
N ASN A 384 -10.75 22.64 21.31
CA ASN A 384 -9.75 21.96 20.48
C ASN A 384 -8.91 22.90 19.61
N SER A 385 -8.95 24.21 19.85
CA SER A 385 -8.19 25.25 19.11
C SER A 385 -8.49 25.32 17.60
N GLN A 386 -9.62 24.77 17.15
CA GLN A 386 -10.08 24.84 15.76
C GLN A 386 -10.96 26.08 15.53
N PHE A 387 -10.36 27.27 15.74
CA PHE A 387 -11.07 28.54 15.76
C PHE A 387 -11.78 28.88 14.43
N ALA A 388 -11.24 28.45 13.29
CA ALA A 388 -11.87 28.68 11.98
C ALA A 388 -13.26 28.03 11.91
N THR A 389 -13.38 26.76 12.31
CA THR A 389 -14.65 26.03 12.36
C THR A 389 -15.61 26.64 13.39
N ALA A 390 -15.09 27.00 14.58
CA ALA A 390 -15.89 27.67 15.61
C ALA A 390 -16.49 29.01 15.13
N ASN A 391 -15.71 29.81 14.39
CA ASN A 391 -16.17 31.06 13.80
C ASN A 391 -17.26 30.84 12.74
N LYS A 392 -17.10 29.85 11.86
CA LYS A 392 -18.13 29.49 10.87
C LYS A 392 -19.43 29.04 11.56
N LEU A 393 -19.33 28.24 12.62
CA LEU A 393 -20.48 27.83 13.45
C LEU A 393 -21.19 29.02 14.11
N ALA A 394 -20.43 29.95 14.68
CA ALA A 394 -20.98 31.15 15.29
C ALA A 394 -21.72 32.03 14.26
N GLN A 395 -21.15 32.18 13.06
CA GLN A 395 -21.78 32.89 11.95
C GLN A 395 -23.08 32.22 11.51
N MET A 396 -23.08 30.89 11.31
CA MET A 396 -24.28 30.12 10.98
C MET A 396 -25.37 30.28 12.05
N ALA A 397 -25.00 30.25 13.34
CA ALA A 397 -25.94 30.46 14.44
C ALA A 397 -26.55 31.88 14.44
N LYS A 398 -25.77 32.91 14.11
CA LYS A 398 -26.25 34.30 13.99
C LYS A 398 -27.25 34.44 12.84
N ASP A 399 -26.94 33.88 11.68
CA ASP A 399 -27.80 33.97 10.49
C ASP A 399 -29.13 33.26 10.68
N LEU A 400 -29.13 32.10 11.35
CA LEU A 400 -30.33 31.34 11.66
C LEU A 400 -31.24 32.07 12.69
N LYS A 401 -30.66 32.87 13.59
CA LYS A 401 -31.44 33.71 14.52
C LYS A 401 -32.11 34.89 13.82
N LEU A 402 -31.42 35.52 12.87
CA LEU A 402 -31.93 36.71 12.16
C LEU A 402 -33.17 36.41 11.29
N LYS A 403 -33.28 35.19 10.74
CA LYS A 403 -34.44 34.76 9.94
C LYS A 403 -35.70 34.37 10.73
N ARG A 404 -35.64 34.27 12.08
CA ARG A 404 -36.80 33.94 12.93
C ARG A 404 -37.70 35.13 13.28
N LYS A 405 -37.43 36.34 12.75
CA LYS A 405 -38.42 37.42 12.85
C LYS A 405 -39.67 37.01 12.05
N PRO A 406 -40.87 37.00 12.66
CA PRO A 406 -42.08 36.63 11.95
C PRO A 406 -42.26 37.59 10.77
N LEU A 407 -42.54 37.03 9.60
CA LEU A 407 -43.34 37.73 8.60
C LEU A 407 -44.66 38.03 9.28
N ASN A 408 -44.79 39.21 9.88
CA ASN A 408 -46.09 39.78 10.16
C ASN A 408 -46.75 40.00 8.79
N ASN A 409 -47.61 39.06 8.41
CA ASN A 409 -48.75 39.26 7.53
C ASN A 409 -49.90 38.41 8.05
#